data_AF-A0A8X6N1N8-F1
#
_entry.id   AF-A0A8X6N1N8-F1
#
_cell.length_a   1.000
_cell.length_b   1.000
_cell.length_c   1.000
_cell.angle_alpha   90.00
_cell.angle_beta   90.00
_cell.angle_gamma   90.00
#
_symmetry.space_group_name_H-M   'P 1'
#
loop_
_entity.id
_entity.type
_entity.pdbx_description
1 polymer ?
#
loop_
_entity_poly.entity_id
_entity_poly.type
_entity_poly.pdbx_seq_one_letter_code
_entity_poly.pdbx_strand_id
1 'polypeptide(L)'
;MRSTSLLTESNCYHCIRILVRTLNVLEKIETGCINLESEKPSVYSVCKHLDPHKELITWFSKNPTLKNCRSSLEGVWKFAYQNQFLFTGECKHPEANITACQTPGSQFYIENQQYIMNYRHCDGVAETQDAEVQYKCLGDWYIGKNHYWAVVNARESRIEEAYKCFLANRDDDYFISVSITAECNTLKTAQGGPERLHLTPVKAEYVPPRCKFYDNFTGVWINTANFDAEVVINATHIIERWKPDQGREKEQVYVCHERRDSRFVLARMGINGCQKDFMCFDFMPRHHNIIRYRKGKSLITDDFSTVCSWAMFPNKEQWRYDLFIDDDCPMYFDDGSDPYRPTAQAVMILSSGVLNSLNVYLKCFLLVNILLAIMKVTQHW
;
A
#
# COMPACT_ATOMS: atom_id res chain seq x y z
N MET A 1 -5.38 -12.75 11.64
CA MET A 1 -6.09 -13.67 12.55
C MET A 1 -5.23 -14.91 12.78
N ARG A 2 -5.15 -15.43 14.01
CA ARG A 2 -4.39 -16.65 14.33
C ARG A 2 -5.35 -17.68 14.92
N SER A 3 -5.36 -18.89 14.38
CA SER A 3 -6.10 -20.02 14.96
C SER A 3 -5.11 -21.12 15.31
N THR A 4 -5.26 -21.72 16.49
CA THR A 4 -4.47 -22.88 16.90
C THR A 4 -5.41 -24.04 17.11
N SER A 5 -5.09 -25.19 16.52
CA SER A 5 -5.95 -26.38 16.52
C SER A 5 -5.11 -27.63 16.70
N LEU A 6 -5.74 -28.68 17.20
CA LEU A 6 -5.13 -30.00 17.33
C LEU A 6 -5.62 -30.88 16.19
N LEU A 7 -4.69 -31.56 15.53
CA LEU A 7 -4.99 -32.67 14.64
C LEU A 7 -4.58 -33.98 15.31
N THR A 8 -5.35 -35.02 15.06
CA THR A 8 -5.12 -36.37 15.59
C THR A 8 -5.00 -37.34 14.43
N GLU A 9 -3.90 -38.08 14.36
CA GLU A 9 -3.70 -39.12 13.35
C GLU A 9 -3.04 -40.32 14.01
N SER A 10 -3.69 -41.49 14.00
CA SER A 10 -3.13 -42.77 14.46
C SER A 10 -2.45 -42.72 15.86
N ASN A 11 -3.15 -42.21 16.89
CA ASN A 11 -2.66 -41.98 18.26
C ASN A 11 -1.57 -40.90 18.44
N CYS A 12 -1.28 -40.16 17.37
CA CYS A 12 -0.37 -39.04 17.41
C CYS A 12 -1.12 -37.70 17.40
N TYR A 13 -0.68 -36.74 18.22
CA TYR A 13 -1.20 -35.39 18.26
C TYR A 13 -0.25 -34.41 17.57
N HIS A 14 -0.81 -33.58 16.69
CA HIS A 14 -0.11 -32.47 16.04
C HIS A 14 -0.77 -31.16 16.45
N CYS A 15 0.03 -30.21 16.92
CA CYS A 15 -0.41 -28.84 17.06
C CYS A 15 -0.19 -28.10 15.75
N ILE A 16 -1.25 -27.50 15.21
CA ILE A 16 -1.18 -26.63 14.04
C ILE A 16 -1.60 -25.23 14.43
N ARG A 17 -0.79 -24.25 14.06
CA ARG A 17 -1.14 -22.83 14.12
C ARG A 17 -1.27 -22.28 12.71
N ILE A 18 -2.47 -21.82 12.38
CA ILE A 18 -2.81 -21.21 11.10
C ILE A 18 -2.75 -19.69 11.22
N LEU A 19 -2.05 -19.07 10.28
CA LEU A 19 -1.94 -17.63 10.09
C LEU A 19 -2.71 -17.27 8.82
N VAL A 20 -3.79 -16.51 8.99
CA VAL A 20 -4.56 -16.00 7.85
C VAL A 20 -3.81 -14.80 7.27
N ARG A 21 -3.25 -14.94 6.06
CA ARG A 21 -2.59 -13.85 5.33
C ARG A 21 -3.60 -13.10 4.49
N THR A 22 -4.32 -13.82 3.62
CA THR A 22 -5.40 -13.27 2.79
C THR A 22 -6.54 -14.29 2.69
N LEU A 23 -7.60 -13.97 1.94
CA LEU A 23 -8.68 -14.93 1.67
C LEU A 23 -8.21 -16.17 0.88
N ASN A 24 -7.14 -16.03 0.09
CA ASN A 24 -6.65 -17.09 -0.79
C ASN A 24 -5.32 -17.70 -0.32
N VAL A 25 -4.69 -17.12 0.70
CA VAL A 25 -3.37 -17.52 1.19
C VAL A 25 -3.41 -17.67 2.70
N LEU A 26 -3.09 -18.87 3.15
CA LEU A 26 -2.89 -19.20 4.55
C LEU A 26 -1.45 -19.65 4.73
N GLU A 27 -0.93 -19.51 5.94
CA GLU A 27 0.31 -20.18 6.33
C GLU A 27 0.05 -21.01 7.58
N LYS A 28 0.78 -22.12 7.73
CA LYS A 28 0.76 -22.92 8.95
C LYS A 28 2.15 -23.11 9.52
N ILE A 29 2.19 -23.29 10.84
CA ILE A 29 3.30 -23.92 11.55
C ILE A 29 2.73 -25.15 12.24
N GLU A 30 3.45 -26.27 12.17
CA GLU A 30 3.05 -27.51 12.85
C GLU A 30 4.17 -28.15 13.65
N THR A 31 3.81 -28.74 14.79
CA THR A 31 4.71 -29.62 15.54
C THR A 31 4.90 -30.94 14.80
N GLY A 32 6.01 -31.63 15.10
CA GLY A 32 6.10 -33.06 14.83
C GLY A 32 5.07 -33.87 15.62
N CYS A 33 5.16 -35.18 15.49
CA CYS A 33 4.29 -36.11 16.19
C CYS A 33 4.53 -36.09 17.70
N ILE A 34 3.47 -35.88 18.51
CA ILE A 34 3.54 -35.91 19.97
C ILE A 34 2.63 -37.03 20.49
N ASN A 35 3.22 -37.99 21.20
CA ASN A 35 2.51 -39.05 21.89
C ASN A 35 2.36 -38.67 23.37
N LEU A 36 1.14 -38.70 23.89
CA LEU A 36 0.86 -38.44 25.30
C LEU A 36 0.49 -39.76 25.97
N GLU A 37 1.37 -40.28 26.83
CA GLU A 37 1.17 -41.58 27.50
C GLU A 37 0.28 -41.49 28.74
N SER A 38 0.21 -40.33 29.42
CA SER A 38 -0.47 -40.20 30.73
C SER A 38 -1.23 -38.89 30.95
N GLU A 39 -1.11 -37.92 30.04
CA GLU A 39 -1.77 -36.61 30.15
C GLU A 39 -2.93 -36.51 29.14
N LYS A 40 -4.06 -35.92 29.56
CA LYS A 40 -5.17 -35.69 28.63
C LYS A 40 -4.71 -34.72 27.52
N PRO A 41 -4.96 -35.03 26.24
CA PRO A 41 -4.58 -34.16 25.14
C PRO A 41 -5.36 -32.85 25.23
N SER A 42 -4.63 -31.75 25.35
CA SER A 42 -5.16 -30.39 25.37
C SER A 42 -4.35 -29.52 24.44
N VAL A 43 -4.94 -28.39 23.99
CA VAL A 43 -4.20 -27.44 23.13
C VAL A 43 -2.94 -26.98 23.84
N TYR A 44 -3.00 -26.78 25.16
CA TYR A 44 -1.86 -26.35 25.95
C TYR A 44 -0.75 -27.41 26.01
N SER A 45 -1.07 -28.67 26.31
CA SER A 45 -0.06 -29.74 26.48
C SER A 45 0.65 -30.09 25.17
N VAL A 46 -0.08 -30.12 24.04
CA VAL A 46 0.50 -30.46 22.73
C VAL A 46 1.20 -29.24 22.11
N CYS A 47 0.60 -28.05 22.15
CA CYS A 47 1.17 -26.87 21.50
C CYS A 47 2.31 -26.18 22.26
N LYS A 48 2.65 -26.63 23.47
CA LYS A 48 3.78 -26.10 24.25
C LYS A 48 5.10 -26.18 23.46
N HIS A 49 5.27 -27.21 22.64
CA HIS A 49 6.47 -27.45 21.84
C HIS A 49 6.40 -26.83 20.44
N LEU A 50 5.38 -26.03 20.15
CA LEU A 50 5.28 -25.35 18.86
C LEU A 50 6.29 -24.20 18.81
N ASP A 51 7.40 -24.42 18.11
CA ASP A 51 8.40 -23.40 17.83
C ASP A 51 7.82 -22.29 16.93
N PRO A 52 7.70 -21.04 17.41
CA PRO A 52 7.23 -19.91 16.60
C PRO A 52 8.18 -19.54 15.45
N HIS A 53 9.43 -19.99 15.50
CA HIS A 53 10.47 -19.70 14.51
C HIS A 53 10.65 -20.80 13.46
N LYS A 54 9.89 -21.90 13.59
CA LYS A 54 9.88 -22.96 12.58
C LYS A 54 9.39 -22.42 11.23
N GLU A 55 9.89 -23.02 10.15
CA GLU A 55 9.52 -22.60 8.80
C GLU A 55 8.01 -22.71 8.56
N LEU A 56 7.48 -21.66 7.94
CA LEU A 56 6.07 -21.54 7.60
C LEU A 56 5.79 -22.34 6.33
N ILE A 57 4.72 -23.13 6.34
CA ILE A 57 4.23 -23.82 5.16
C ILE A 57 3.06 -23.01 4.58
N THR A 58 3.17 -22.58 3.34
CA THR A 58 2.13 -21.80 2.66
C THR A 58 1.06 -22.71 2.05
N TRP A 59 -0.19 -22.30 2.17
CA TRP A 59 -1.36 -22.94 1.58
C TRP A 59 -2.11 -21.96 0.69
N PHE A 60 -2.35 -22.37 -0.56
CA PHE A 60 -3.12 -21.60 -1.53
C PHE A 60 -4.53 -22.18 -1.69
N SER A 61 -5.50 -21.30 -1.89
CA SER A 61 -6.84 -21.73 -2.31
C SER A 61 -6.79 -22.28 -3.75
N LYS A 62 -7.31 -23.50 -3.94
CA LYS A 62 -7.50 -24.09 -5.27
C LYS A 62 -8.53 -23.33 -6.11
N ASN A 63 -9.51 -22.70 -5.45
CA ASN A 63 -10.54 -21.89 -6.09
C ASN A 63 -10.47 -20.46 -5.54
N PRO A 64 -9.49 -19.66 -5.98
CA PRO A 64 -9.24 -18.36 -5.40
C PRO A 64 -10.28 -17.32 -5.87
N THR A 65 -10.65 -16.44 -4.95
CA THR A 65 -11.37 -15.20 -5.29
C THR A 65 -10.38 -14.19 -5.86
N LEU A 66 -10.56 -13.76 -7.10
CA LEU A 66 -9.59 -12.87 -7.73
C LEU A 66 -9.46 -11.55 -6.97
N LYS A 67 -8.22 -11.15 -6.69
CA LYS A 67 -7.89 -9.89 -6.00
C LYS A 67 -7.26 -8.91 -6.98
N ASN A 68 -7.40 -7.62 -6.66
CA ASN A 68 -6.80 -6.57 -7.44
C ASN A 68 -5.27 -6.58 -7.22
N CYS A 69 -4.50 -6.58 -8.31
CA CYS A 69 -3.04 -6.60 -8.31
C CYS A 69 -2.41 -5.26 -7.92
N ARG A 70 -3.19 -4.17 -7.87
CA ARG A 70 -2.69 -2.81 -7.58
C ARG A 70 -1.88 -2.73 -6.28
N SER A 71 -2.31 -3.43 -5.23
CA SER A 71 -1.58 -3.45 -3.95
C SER A 71 -0.31 -4.31 -4.00
N SER A 72 -0.19 -5.20 -4.98
CA SER A 72 0.94 -6.11 -5.17
C SER A 72 2.01 -5.50 -6.08
N LEU A 73 1.68 -5.21 -7.33
CA LEU A 73 2.57 -4.62 -8.32
C LEU A 73 1.76 -3.76 -9.29
N GLU A 74 2.15 -2.50 -9.46
CA GLU A 74 1.52 -1.56 -10.40
C GLU A 74 2.62 -0.84 -11.18
N GLY A 75 2.54 -0.90 -12.52
CA GLY A 75 3.52 -0.26 -13.39
C GLY A 75 3.90 -1.08 -14.63
N VAL A 76 4.61 -0.41 -15.54
CA VAL A 76 5.36 -1.01 -16.62
C VAL A 76 6.82 -0.98 -16.25
N TRP A 77 7.45 -2.16 -16.25
CA TRP A 77 8.83 -2.33 -15.84
C TRP A 77 9.59 -3.04 -16.93
N LYS A 78 10.83 -2.61 -17.19
CA LYS A 78 11.84 -3.50 -17.76
C LYS A 78 12.45 -4.30 -16.62
N PHE A 79 12.82 -5.53 -16.89
CA PHE A 79 13.48 -6.34 -15.89
C PHE A 79 14.62 -7.14 -16.50
N ALA A 80 15.68 -7.30 -15.71
CA ALA A 80 16.65 -8.35 -15.91
C ALA A 80 16.38 -9.46 -14.87
N TYR A 81 16.67 -10.70 -15.20
CA TYR A 81 16.38 -11.83 -14.31
C TYR A 81 17.58 -12.75 -14.15
N GLN A 82 17.66 -13.37 -12.99
CA GLN A 82 18.65 -14.38 -12.65
C GLN A 82 17.93 -15.54 -11.99
N ASN A 83 18.26 -16.77 -12.41
CA ASN A 83 17.83 -17.97 -11.72
C ASN A 83 19.06 -18.70 -11.17
N GLN A 84 19.18 -18.75 -9.84
CA GLN A 84 20.36 -19.28 -9.15
C GLN A 84 20.62 -20.78 -9.43
N PHE A 85 19.60 -21.51 -9.88
CA PHE A 85 19.67 -22.95 -10.12
C PHE A 85 19.90 -23.30 -11.60
N LEU A 86 19.64 -22.36 -12.51
CA LEU A 86 19.72 -22.61 -13.95
C LEU A 86 20.99 -22.04 -14.58
N PHE A 87 21.40 -20.83 -14.20
CA PHE A 87 22.55 -20.18 -14.83
C PHE A 87 23.26 -19.18 -13.91
N THR A 88 24.49 -18.83 -14.28
CA THR A 88 25.30 -17.83 -13.56
C THR A 88 25.19 -16.47 -14.27
N GLY A 89 25.07 -15.39 -13.49
CA GLY A 89 24.92 -14.04 -14.01
C GLY A 89 23.47 -13.59 -14.14
N GLU A 90 23.25 -12.48 -14.83
CA GLU A 90 21.94 -11.84 -14.97
C GLU A 90 21.59 -11.71 -16.46
N CYS A 91 20.43 -12.22 -16.85
CA CYS A 91 19.90 -12.08 -18.19
C CYS A 91 19.16 -10.74 -18.32
N LYS A 92 19.76 -9.81 -19.08
CA LYS A 92 19.20 -8.49 -19.36
C LYS A 92 18.88 -8.36 -20.85
N HIS A 93 17.58 -8.35 -21.17
CA HIS A 93 17.10 -8.19 -22.55
C HIS A 93 16.20 -6.94 -22.66
N PRO A 94 16.34 -6.10 -23.71
CA PRO A 94 15.58 -4.85 -23.84
C PRO A 94 14.07 -5.07 -24.01
N GLU A 95 13.64 -6.21 -24.53
CA GLU A 95 12.23 -6.55 -24.69
C GLU A 95 11.59 -7.19 -23.45
N ALA A 96 12.38 -7.67 -22.48
CA ALA A 96 11.82 -8.25 -21.27
C ALA A 96 11.08 -7.19 -20.46
N ASN A 97 9.81 -7.42 -20.17
CA ASN A 97 8.97 -6.44 -19.48
C ASN A 97 7.89 -7.06 -18.58
N ILE A 98 7.48 -6.28 -17.58
CA ILE A 98 6.31 -6.54 -16.74
C ILE A 98 5.29 -5.47 -17.07
N THR A 99 4.06 -5.88 -17.33
CA THR A 99 2.94 -4.97 -17.58
C THR A 99 1.84 -5.27 -16.56
N ALA A 100 1.80 -4.47 -15.49
CA ALA A 100 0.86 -4.59 -14.39
C ALA A 100 0.02 -3.31 -14.28
N CYS A 101 -0.82 -3.08 -15.29
CA CYS A 101 -1.58 -1.85 -15.44
C CYS A 101 -3.06 -2.07 -15.20
N GLN A 102 -3.72 -1.04 -14.67
CA GLN A 102 -5.17 -1.08 -14.55
C GLN A 102 -5.78 -1.01 -15.94
N THR A 103 -6.60 -1.98 -16.28
CA THR A 103 -7.53 -1.81 -17.39
C THR A 103 -8.74 -1.04 -16.86
N PRO A 104 -9.14 0.06 -17.49
CA PRO A 104 -10.39 0.71 -17.16
C PRO A 104 -11.50 -0.23 -17.59
N GLY A 105 -12.04 -0.97 -16.64
CA GLY A 105 -13.25 -1.72 -16.90
C GLY A 105 -14.43 -0.76 -17.07
N SER A 106 -15.58 -1.36 -17.39
CA SER A 106 -16.85 -0.65 -17.46
C SER A 106 -17.13 0.13 -16.16
N GLN A 107 -18.12 1.03 -16.20
CA GLN A 107 -18.50 2.02 -15.16
C GLN A 107 -18.63 1.50 -13.71
N PHE A 108 -18.52 0.17 -13.48
CA PHE A 108 -18.72 -0.49 -12.20
C PHE A 108 -17.56 -1.41 -11.72
N TYR A 109 -16.53 -1.74 -12.53
CA TYR A 109 -15.48 -2.68 -12.11
C TYR A 109 -14.12 -2.35 -12.74
N ILE A 110 -13.06 -2.21 -11.92
CA ILE A 110 -11.67 -2.15 -12.39
C ILE A 110 -11.14 -3.59 -12.48
N GLU A 111 -10.84 -4.06 -13.68
CA GLU A 111 -10.39 -5.44 -13.96
C GLU A 111 -8.87 -5.61 -13.81
N ASN A 112 -8.26 -5.04 -12.77
CA ASN A 112 -6.82 -5.24 -12.50
C ASN A 112 -6.57 -6.51 -11.68
N GLN A 113 -7.06 -7.66 -12.13
CA GLN A 113 -6.92 -8.94 -11.41
C GLN A 113 -5.75 -9.79 -11.92
N GLN A 114 -5.06 -9.33 -12.96
CA GLN A 114 -3.97 -10.04 -13.61
C GLN A 114 -2.93 -9.09 -14.18
N TYR A 115 -1.69 -9.55 -14.28
CA TYR A 115 -0.60 -8.86 -14.97
C TYR A 115 0.22 -9.86 -15.80
N ILE A 116 0.97 -9.33 -16.75
CA ILE A 116 1.78 -10.12 -17.69
C ILE A 116 3.26 -9.86 -17.43
N MET A 117 4.04 -10.94 -17.45
CA MET A 117 5.50 -10.90 -17.45
C MET A 117 6.03 -11.58 -18.70
N ASN A 118 6.80 -10.85 -19.50
CA ASN A 118 7.42 -11.34 -20.71
C ASN A 118 8.91 -11.57 -20.47
N TYR A 119 9.29 -12.84 -20.41
CA TYR A 119 10.67 -13.30 -20.40
C TYR A 119 11.19 -13.37 -21.83
N ARG A 120 12.49 -13.13 -21.97
CA ARG A 120 13.22 -13.18 -23.23
C ARG A 120 14.49 -14.00 -23.06
N HIS A 121 14.85 -14.72 -24.12
CA HIS A 121 16.14 -15.39 -24.22
C HIS A 121 17.27 -14.36 -24.27
N CYS A 122 18.39 -14.64 -23.58
CA CYS A 122 19.60 -13.84 -23.64
C CYS A 122 20.70 -14.56 -24.40
N ASP A 123 21.32 -13.86 -25.34
CA ASP A 123 22.44 -14.38 -26.10
C ASP A 123 23.58 -14.82 -25.17
N GLY A 124 24.05 -16.05 -25.35
CA GLY A 124 25.13 -16.63 -24.55
C GLY A 124 24.70 -17.34 -23.27
N VAL A 125 23.39 -17.45 -22.98
CA VAL A 125 22.87 -18.21 -21.83
C VAL A 125 21.77 -19.17 -22.30
N ALA A 126 22.14 -20.42 -22.58
CA ALA A 126 21.25 -21.41 -23.21
C ALA A 126 20.00 -21.74 -22.38
N GLU A 127 20.08 -21.60 -21.06
CA GLU A 127 19.01 -21.91 -20.10
C GLU A 127 17.95 -20.81 -19.99
N THR A 128 18.16 -19.67 -20.66
CA THR A 128 17.15 -18.60 -20.75
C THR A 128 16.13 -18.90 -21.85
N GLN A 129 14.90 -18.43 -21.72
CA GLN A 129 13.84 -18.73 -22.70
C GLN A 129 12.88 -17.57 -22.91
N ASP A 130 12.29 -17.52 -24.10
CA ASP A 130 11.13 -16.68 -24.40
C ASP A 130 9.87 -17.29 -23.77
N ALA A 131 9.22 -16.55 -22.88
CA ALA A 131 7.99 -16.99 -22.25
C ALA A 131 7.10 -15.80 -21.89
N GLU A 132 5.81 -15.91 -22.20
CA GLU A 132 4.78 -15.00 -21.72
C GLU A 132 4.03 -15.67 -20.55
N VAL A 133 4.15 -15.08 -19.37
CA VAL A 133 3.51 -15.59 -18.15
C VAL A 133 2.42 -14.63 -17.69
N GLN A 134 1.22 -15.17 -17.51
CA GLN A 134 0.04 -14.42 -17.07
C GLN A 134 -0.30 -14.78 -15.62
N TYR A 135 -0.02 -13.85 -14.72
CA TYR A 135 -0.23 -14.01 -13.29
C TYR A 135 -1.56 -13.41 -12.86
N LYS A 136 -2.38 -14.20 -12.15
CA LYS A 136 -3.58 -13.73 -11.44
C LYS A 136 -3.26 -13.52 -9.98
N CYS A 137 -3.68 -12.39 -9.41
CA CYS A 137 -3.34 -12.05 -8.03
C CYS A 137 -4.25 -12.74 -7.02
N LEU A 138 -3.61 -13.41 -6.05
CA LEU A 138 -4.27 -14.10 -4.93
C LEU A 138 -4.34 -13.20 -3.69
N GLY A 139 -3.41 -12.25 -3.57
CA GLY A 139 -3.38 -11.22 -2.53
C GLY A 139 -1.97 -10.99 -2.01
N ASP A 140 -1.82 -9.96 -1.18
CA ASP A 140 -0.56 -9.51 -0.63
C ASP A 140 -0.62 -9.28 0.90
N TRP A 141 0.55 -9.30 1.54
CA TRP A 141 0.71 -9.04 2.96
C TRP A 141 2.12 -8.54 3.27
N TYR A 142 2.28 -7.96 4.46
CA TYR A 142 3.54 -7.38 4.90
C TYR A 142 4.10 -8.12 6.11
N ILE A 143 5.42 -8.29 6.14
CA ILE A 143 6.17 -8.79 7.32
C ILE A 143 7.33 -7.83 7.55
N GLY A 144 7.19 -6.93 8.52
CA GLY A 144 8.17 -5.87 8.75
C GLY A 144 8.26 -4.96 7.52
N LYS A 145 9.44 -4.89 6.90
CA LYS A 145 9.71 -4.09 5.69
C LYS A 145 9.52 -4.87 4.38
N ASN A 146 9.26 -6.16 4.48
CA ASN A 146 9.09 -7.05 3.35
C ASN A 146 7.62 -7.08 2.92
N HIS A 147 7.40 -6.90 1.62
CA HIS A 147 6.10 -7.00 0.98
C HIS A 147 6.04 -8.30 0.20
N TYR A 148 5.13 -9.18 0.60
CA TYR A 148 4.90 -10.46 -0.04
C TYR A 148 3.60 -10.42 -0.83
N TRP A 149 3.58 -11.02 -2.00
CA TRP A 149 2.35 -11.29 -2.71
C TRP A 149 2.38 -12.64 -3.39
N ALA A 150 1.18 -13.22 -3.50
CA ALA A 150 0.98 -14.52 -4.09
C ALA A 150 0.21 -14.39 -5.41
N VAL A 151 0.60 -15.20 -6.38
CA VAL A 151 -0.04 -15.26 -7.68
C VAL A 151 -0.21 -16.70 -8.14
N VAL A 152 -1.10 -16.88 -9.11
CA VAL A 152 -1.23 -18.12 -9.87
C VAL A 152 -1.04 -17.85 -11.35
N ASN A 153 -0.16 -18.62 -12.00
CA ASN A 153 -0.03 -18.65 -13.44
C ASN A 153 -1.23 -19.41 -14.02
N ALA A 154 -2.11 -18.69 -14.72
CA ALA A 154 -3.35 -19.28 -15.24
C ALA A 154 -3.13 -20.28 -16.39
N ARG A 155 -1.94 -20.26 -17.01
CA ARG A 155 -1.60 -21.14 -18.14
C ARG A 155 -0.79 -22.37 -17.72
N GLU A 156 -0.34 -22.44 -16.46
CA GLU A 156 0.41 -23.59 -15.96
C GLU A 156 -0.52 -24.68 -15.41
N SER A 157 -0.26 -25.91 -15.80
CA SER A 157 -1.03 -27.09 -15.40
C SER A 157 -0.46 -27.77 -14.14
N ARG A 158 0.86 -27.68 -13.94
CA ARG A 158 1.56 -28.24 -12.79
C ARG A 158 1.31 -27.35 -11.57
N ILE A 159 0.58 -27.87 -10.59
CA ILE A 159 0.18 -27.14 -9.37
C ILE A 159 1.41 -26.58 -8.63
N GLU A 160 2.51 -27.33 -8.59
CA GLU A 160 3.74 -26.92 -7.90
C GLU A 160 4.45 -25.71 -8.56
N GLU A 161 4.28 -25.52 -9.87
CA GLU A 161 4.85 -24.41 -10.65
C GLU A 161 3.83 -23.26 -10.89
N ALA A 162 2.54 -23.58 -10.83
CA ALA A 162 1.47 -22.63 -11.09
C ALA A 162 1.37 -21.56 -10.00
N TYR A 163 1.54 -21.93 -8.74
CA TYR A 163 1.51 -20.99 -7.62
C TYR A 163 2.90 -20.46 -7.34
N LYS A 164 3.02 -19.13 -7.27
CA LYS A 164 4.28 -18.46 -6.97
C LYS A 164 4.09 -17.37 -5.94
N CYS A 165 5.15 -17.12 -5.19
CA CYS A 165 5.26 -16.02 -4.26
C CYS A 165 6.31 -15.05 -4.76
N PHE A 166 6.10 -13.79 -4.43
CA PHE A 166 7.01 -12.72 -4.73
C PHE A 166 7.32 -11.97 -3.44
N LEU A 167 8.52 -11.42 -3.37
CA LEU A 167 9.03 -10.66 -2.24
C LEU A 167 9.74 -9.41 -2.75
N ALA A 168 9.21 -8.25 -2.40
CA ALA A 168 9.89 -6.97 -2.51
C ALA A 168 10.27 -6.45 -1.13
N ASN A 169 11.31 -5.62 -1.06
CA ASN A 169 11.65 -4.89 0.15
C ASN A 169 11.34 -3.41 -0.05
N ARG A 170 10.80 -2.76 1.00
CA ARG A 170 10.47 -1.34 0.94
C ARG A 170 11.69 -0.43 0.78
N ASP A 171 12.82 -0.81 1.37
CA ASP A 171 14.06 -0.02 1.31
C ASP A 171 14.85 -0.32 0.02
N ASP A 172 14.59 -1.47 -0.61
CA ASP A 172 15.21 -1.93 -1.86
C ASP A 172 14.16 -2.49 -2.82
N ASP A 173 13.61 -1.59 -3.64
CA ASP A 173 12.55 -1.90 -4.62
C ASP A 173 13.09 -2.15 -6.04
N TYR A 174 14.41 -2.09 -6.22
CA TYR A 174 15.04 -2.43 -7.49
C TYR A 174 14.99 -3.95 -7.69
N PHE A 175 14.95 -4.70 -6.60
CA PHE A 175 14.93 -6.15 -6.64
C PHE A 175 13.60 -6.72 -6.19
N ILE A 176 13.14 -7.71 -6.93
CA ILE A 176 12.04 -8.59 -6.53
C ILE A 176 12.56 -10.02 -6.57
N SER A 177 12.26 -10.75 -5.52
CA SER A 177 12.58 -12.16 -5.36
C SER A 177 11.34 -13.00 -5.66
N VAL A 178 11.49 -14.05 -6.46
CA VAL A 178 10.39 -14.90 -6.94
C VAL A 178 10.67 -16.35 -6.56
N SER A 179 9.64 -17.05 -6.09
CA SER A 179 9.73 -18.48 -5.81
C SER A 179 9.64 -19.30 -7.08
N ILE A 180 10.41 -20.38 -7.16
CA ILE A 180 10.33 -21.33 -8.28
C ILE A 180 9.06 -22.18 -8.13
N THR A 181 8.80 -22.66 -6.92
CA THR A 181 7.66 -23.50 -6.55
C THR A 181 6.63 -22.74 -5.70
N ALA A 182 5.55 -23.41 -5.33
CA ALA A 182 4.51 -22.97 -4.41
C ALA A 182 4.98 -22.82 -2.93
N GLU A 183 6.22 -22.39 -2.71
CA GLU A 183 6.86 -22.30 -1.39
C GLU A 183 7.36 -20.88 -1.11
N CYS A 184 6.57 -20.07 -0.38
CA CYS A 184 6.95 -18.69 -0.07
C CYS A 184 8.09 -18.59 0.97
N ASN A 185 8.28 -19.62 1.81
CA ASN A 185 9.31 -19.65 2.85
C ASN A 185 10.75 -19.64 2.30
N THR A 186 10.93 -19.97 1.03
CA THR A 186 12.21 -19.87 0.31
C THR A 186 12.65 -18.41 0.11
N LEU A 187 11.71 -17.46 0.17
CA LEU A 187 11.97 -16.03 -0.04
C LEU A 187 12.35 -15.34 1.27
N LYS A 188 13.66 -15.28 1.55
CA LYS A 188 14.19 -14.61 2.74
C LYS A 188 14.43 -13.11 2.51
N THR A 189 14.94 -12.72 1.35
CA THR A 189 15.24 -11.33 0.97
C THR A 189 14.90 -11.05 -0.50
N ALA A 190 14.73 -9.78 -0.85
CA ALA A 190 14.44 -9.34 -2.22
C ALA A 190 15.60 -9.63 -3.21
N GLN A 191 16.84 -9.71 -2.73
CA GLN A 191 18.02 -10.02 -3.55
C GLN A 191 18.43 -11.50 -3.49
N GLY A 192 18.07 -12.23 -2.43
CA GLY A 192 18.63 -13.55 -2.14
C GLY A 192 17.74 -14.72 -2.52
N GLY A 193 16.71 -14.52 -3.35
CA GLY A 193 15.77 -15.60 -3.70
C GLY A 193 16.21 -16.47 -4.87
N PRO A 194 15.50 -17.61 -5.05
CA PRO A 194 15.70 -18.55 -6.15
C PRO A 194 15.78 -17.89 -7.52
N GLU A 195 14.80 -17.05 -7.82
CA GLU A 195 14.77 -16.17 -8.97
C GLU A 195 14.80 -14.73 -8.47
N ARG A 196 15.67 -13.92 -9.06
CA ARG A 196 15.80 -12.50 -8.73
C ARG A 196 15.52 -11.69 -9.99
N LEU A 197 14.65 -10.70 -9.85
CA LEU A 197 14.33 -9.72 -10.86
C LEU A 197 14.95 -8.39 -10.46
N HIS A 198 15.61 -7.72 -11.41
CA HIS A 198 16.10 -6.36 -11.26
C HIS A 198 15.26 -5.44 -12.14
N LEU A 199 14.45 -4.60 -11.51
CA LEU A 199 13.47 -3.75 -12.16
C LEU A 199 14.04 -2.39 -12.57
N THR A 200 13.56 -1.89 -13.70
CA THR A 200 13.75 -0.51 -14.14
C THR A 200 12.39 0.04 -14.61
N PRO A 201 11.86 1.10 -13.99
CA PRO A 201 10.56 1.65 -14.38
C PRO A 201 10.60 2.23 -15.80
N VAL A 202 9.57 1.95 -16.59
CA VAL A 202 9.38 2.60 -17.88
C VAL A 202 8.66 3.92 -17.64
N LYS A 203 9.20 5.02 -18.18
CA LYS A 203 8.57 6.34 -18.08
C LYS A 203 7.28 6.36 -18.91
N ALA A 204 6.24 7.02 -18.38
CA ALA A 204 4.99 7.22 -19.09
C ALA A 204 5.19 7.99 -20.40
N GLU A 205 4.32 7.74 -21.38
CA GLU A 205 4.27 8.48 -22.63
C GLU A 205 4.23 10.00 -22.37
N TYR A 206 5.08 10.76 -23.06
CA TYR A 206 5.09 12.21 -22.95
C TYR A 206 3.80 12.80 -23.54
N VAL A 207 3.06 13.56 -22.74
CA VAL A 207 1.87 14.28 -23.19
C VAL A 207 2.20 15.76 -23.36
N PRO A 208 2.14 16.33 -24.58
CA PRO A 208 2.36 17.75 -24.77
C PRO A 208 1.20 18.56 -24.18
N PRO A 209 1.48 19.65 -23.45
CA PRO A 209 0.44 20.52 -22.91
C PRO A 209 -0.29 21.27 -24.03
N ARG A 210 -1.62 21.38 -23.90
CA ARG A 210 -2.51 22.05 -24.86
C ARG A 210 -3.21 23.28 -24.26
N CYS A 211 -3.15 23.46 -22.95
CA CYS A 211 -3.67 24.63 -22.25
C CYS A 211 -2.74 25.10 -21.12
N LYS A 212 -3.10 26.24 -20.51
CA LYS A 212 -2.42 26.80 -19.34
C LYS A 212 -3.38 26.93 -18.16
N PHE A 213 -2.84 26.78 -16.95
CA PHE A 213 -3.50 27.12 -15.70
C PHE A 213 -3.54 28.64 -15.49
N TYR A 214 -4.33 29.08 -14.52
CA TYR A 214 -4.34 30.49 -14.13
C TYR A 214 -3.01 30.88 -13.49
N ASP A 215 -2.47 32.06 -13.84
CA ASP A 215 -1.17 32.52 -13.33
C ASP A 215 -1.16 32.63 -11.80
N ASN A 216 -2.30 32.96 -11.18
CA ASN A 216 -2.43 33.04 -9.74
C ASN A 216 -2.44 31.67 -9.04
N PHE A 217 -2.38 30.55 -9.75
CA PHE A 217 -2.26 29.22 -9.15
C PHE A 217 -0.82 28.73 -9.08
N THR A 218 0.12 29.39 -9.75
CA THR A 218 1.52 28.94 -9.74
C THR A 218 2.11 29.06 -8.35
N GLY A 219 2.81 28.02 -7.90
CA GLY A 219 3.39 27.96 -6.55
C GLY A 219 3.54 26.54 -6.04
N VAL A 220 3.97 26.44 -4.78
CA VAL A 220 4.05 25.20 -4.02
C VAL A 220 2.87 25.18 -3.04
N TRP A 221 2.15 24.08 -3.02
CA TRP A 221 0.92 23.92 -2.25
C TRP A 221 0.93 22.61 -1.47
N ILE A 222 0.23 22.56 -0.36
CA ILE A 222 -0.06 21.35 0.41
C ILE A 222 -1.47 20.87 0.07
N ASN A 223 -1.61 19.60 -0.29
CA ASN A 223 -2.90 18.98 -0.56
C ASN A 223 -3.47 18.27 0.67
N THR A 224 -4.49 18.86 1.28
CA THR A 224 -5.13 18.30 2.48
C THR A 224 -5.96 17.04 2.21
N ALA A 225 -6.27 16.75 0.93
CA ALA A 225 -7.04 15.56 0.56
C ALA A 225 -6.18 14.30 0.43
N ASN A 226 -4.85 14.43 0.40
CA ASN A 226 -3.94 13.32 0.14
C ASN A 226 -2.68 13.42 1.01
N PHE A 227 -2.73 12.90 2.25
CA PHE A 227 -1.58 12.78 3.16
C PHE A 227 -0.65 14.01 3.22
N ASP A 228 -1.22 15.22 3.12
CA ASP A 228 -0.46 16.49 3.05
C ASP A 228 0.63 16.49 1.97
N ALA A 229 0.28 15.98 0.78
CA ALA A 229 1.17 15.92 -0.38
C ALA A 229 1.64 17.32 -0.82
N GLU A 230 2.90 17.43 -1.20
CA GLU A 230 3.45 18.62 -1.86
C GLU A 230 2.93 18.66 -3.31
N VAL A 231 2.38 19.80 -3.71
CA VAL A 231 1.82 20.04 -5.04
C VAL A 231 2.47 21.26 -5.66
N VAL A 232 3.25 21.03 -6.71
CA VAL A 232 3.86 22.10 -7.50
C VAL A 232 2.99 22.38 -8.71
N ILE A 233 2.43 23.58 -8.78
CA ILE A 233 1.65 24.05 -9.93
C ILE A 233 2.52 24.99 -10.75
N ASN A 234 2.79 24.57 -11.99
CA ASN A 234 3.41 25.40 -13.01
C ASN A 234 2.35 25.88 -14.02
N ALA A 235 2.75 26.68 -15.00
CA ALA A 235 1.81 27.20 -16.02
C ALA A 235 1.04 26.12 -16.79
N THR A 236 1.59 24.91 -16.93
CA THR A 236 1.00 23.84 -17.76
C THR A 236 0.91 22.48 -17.06
N HIS A 237 1.55 22.33 -15.89
CA HIS A 237 1.66 21.06 -15.17
C HIS A 237 1.27 21.23 -13.70
N ILE A 238 0.67 20.19 -13.13
CA ILE A 238 0.53 20.01 -11.69
C ILE A 238 1.30 18.74 -11.34
N ILE A 239 2.25 18.85 -10.43
CA ILE A 239 3.06 17.72 -9.95
C ILE A 239 2.71 17.52 -8.50
N GLU A 240 2.13 16.36 -8.18
CA GLU A 240 1.74 15.99 -6.81
C GLU A 240 2.70 14.91 -6.31
N ARG A 241 3.39 15.18 -5.21
CA ARG A 241 4.36 14.31 -4.55
C ARG A 241 3.89 13.96 -3.17
N TRP A 242 3.79 12.68 -2.87
CA TRP A 242 3.45 12.22 -1.53
C TRP A 242 4.32 11.07 -1.11
N LYS A 243 4.58 11.03 0.19
CA LYS A 243 5.30 9.94 0.82
C LYS A 243 4.32 9.07 1.61
N PRO A 244 3.91 7.90 1.09
CA PRO A 244 3.10 6.97 1.88
C PRO A 244 3.88 6.54 3.14
N ASP A 245 3.17 6.31 4.24
CA ASP A 245 3.74 5.79 5.52
C ASP A 245 4.59 4.53 5.31
N GLN A 246 4.28 3.80 4.24
CA GLN A 246 5.02 2.64 3.76
C GLN A 246 5.31 2.79 2.26
N GLY A 247 6.51 3.24 1.90
CA GLY A 247 7.00 3.19 0.51
C GLY A 247 7.99 4.30 0.15
N ARG A 248 8.31 4.35 -1.15
CA ARG A 248 8.98 5.50 -1.77
C ARG A 248 8.01 6.67 -1.94
N GLU A 249 8.58 7.86 -2.02
CA GLU A 249 7.89 9.03 -2.53
C GLU A 249 7.31 8.70 -3.91
N LYS A 250 6.01 8.93 -4.05
CA LYS A 250 5.29 8.74 -5.29
C LYS A 250 5.07 10.11 -5.91
N GLU A 251 5.29 10.18 -7.22
CA GLU A 251 5.05 11.38 -8.01
C GLU A 251 3.95 11.10 -9.02
N GLN A 252 2.98 12.00 -9.08
CA GLN A 252 1.88 11.98 -10.02
C GLN A 252 1.89 13.29 -10.80
N VAL A 253 2.01 13.19 -12.12
CA VAL A 253 2.05 14.37 -12.99
C VAL A 253 0.73 14.50 -13.74
N TYR A 254 0.21 15.72 -13.76
CA TYR A 254 -0.96 16.12 -14.51
C TYR A 254 -0.58 17.20 -15.52
N VAL A 255 -0.98 17.01 -16.78
CA VAL A 255 -0.70 17.94 -17.88
C VAL A 255 -2.00 18.57 -18.36
N CYS A 256 -2.03 19.89 -18.55
CA CYS A 256 -3.21 20.60 -19.05
C CYS A 256 -3.53 20.21 -20.51
N HIS A 257 -4.70 19.61 -20.74
CA HIS A 257 -5.12 19.14 -22.07
C HIS A 257 -6.23 19.99 -22.70
N GLU A 258 -7.26 20.35 -21.94
CA GLU A 258 -8.30 21.28 -22.40
C GLU A 258 -8.85 22.10 -21.22
N ARG A 259 -9.28 23.34 -21.48
CA ARG A 259 -9.88 24.22 -20.47
C ARG A 259 -11.18 24.83 -21.00
N ARG A 260 -12.23 24.79 -20.19
CA ARG A 260 -13.45 25.60 -20.38
C ARG A 260 -13.90 26.16 -19.04
N ASP A 261 -13.90 27.48 -18.92
CA ASP A 261 -14.25 28.22 -17.71
C ASP A 261 -13.42 27.77 -16.48
N SER A 262 -14.08 27.21 -15.46
CA SER A 262 -13.47 26.68 -14.24
C SER A 262 -12.99 25.22 -14.36
N ARG A 263 -13.34 24.53 -15.46
CA ARG A 263 -13.10 23.10 -15.65
C ARG A 263 -11.94 22.83 -16.60
N PHE A 264 -11.09 21.91 -16.18
CA PHE A 264 -9.86 21.54 -16.86
C PHE A 264 -9.84 20.03 -17.06
N VAL A 265 -9.68 19.59 -18.30
CA VAL A 265 -9.33 18.21 -18.61
C VAL A 265 -7.82 18.10 -18.46
N LEU A 266 -7.38 17.29 -17.51
CA LEU A 266 -5.97 17.03 -17.25
C LEU A 266 -5.63 15.62 -17.68
N ALA A 267 -4.55 15.50 -18.46
CA ALA A 267 -3.92 14.22 -18.74
C ALA A 267 -3.08 13.81 -17.52
N ARG A 268 -3.56 12.80 -16.80
CA ARG A 268 -2.86 12.15 -15.69
C ARG A 268 -1.89 11.11 -16.27
N MET A 269 -0.59 11.29 -16.02
CA MET A 269 0.43 10.31 -16.36
C MET A 269 0.59 9.32 -15.21
N GLY A 270 0.16 8.07 -15.39
CA GLY A 270 0.20 7.03 -14.36
C GLY A 270 1.62 6.79 -13.81
N ILE A 271 1.68 6.51 -12.51
CA ILE A 271 2.92 6.15 -11.81
C ILE A 271 3.52 4.91 -12.49
N ASN A 272 4.82 4.94 -12.80
CA ASN A 272 5.55 3.85 -13.47
C ASN A 272 5.02 3.47 -14.87
N GLY A 273 4.43 4.41 -15.62
CA GLY A 273 4.25 4.25 -17.07
C GLY A 273 3.02 3.45 -17.52
N CYS A 274 2.08 3.16 -16.61
CA CYS A 274 0.97 2.26 -16.93
C CYS A 274 -0.12 2.81 -17.84
N GLN A 275 -0.46 4.10 -17.69
CA GLN A 275 -1.60 4.64 -18.40
C GLN A 275 -1.54 6.16 -18.48
N LYS A 276 -1.98 6.66 -19.63
CA LYS A 276 -2.43 8.05 -19.78
C LYS A 276 -3.93 8.05 -19.59
N ASP A 277 -4.39 8.70 -18.53
CA ASP A 277 -5.81 8.91 -18.27
C ASP A 277 -6.16 10.39 -18.37
N PHE A 278 -7.42 10.67 -18.63
CA PHE A 278 -7.96 12.02 -18.55
C PHE A 278 -8.90 12.11 -17.37
N MET A 279 -8.77 13.19 -16.61
CA MET A 279 -9.69 13.49 -15.51
C MET A 279 -10.05 14.97 -15.51
N CYS A 280 -11.24 15.26 -15.02
CA CYS A 280 -11.67 16.65 -14.87
C CYS A 280 -11.25 17.21 -13.52
N PHE A 281 -10.63 18.37 -13.53
CA PHE A 281 -10.50 19.25 -12.36
C PHE A 281 -11.45 20.42 -12.54
N ASP A 282 -12.26 20.70 -11.53
CA ASP A 282 -13.03 21.94 -11.47
C ASP A 282 -12.47 22.79 -10.34
N PHE A 283 -11.91 23.95 -10.69
CA PHE A 283 -11.27 24.87 -9.77
C PHE A 283 -12.19 26.05 -9.46
N MET A 284 -12.32 26.37 -8.18
CA MET A 284 -12.91 27.65 -7.77
C MET A 284 -11.88 28.77 -7.84
N PRO A 285 -12.33 30.03 -7.98
CA PRO A 285 -11.42 31.18 -7.87
C PRO A 285 -10.58 31.11 -6.59
N ARG A 286 -9.27 31.31 -6.72
CA ARG A 286 -8.33 31.36 -5.58
C ARG A 286 -8.79 32.45 -4.61
N HIS A 287 -8.76 32.13 -3.32
CA HIS A 287 -9.02 33.08 -2.26
C HIS A 287 -7.84 33.10 -1.31
N HIS A 288 -7.02 34.16 -1.39
CA HIS A 288 -5.74 34.27 -0.67
C HIS A 288 -4.89 33.00 -0.85
N ASN A 289 -4.54 32.31 0.23
CA ASN A 289 -3.60 31.19 0.23
C ASN A 289 -4.30 29.83 0.06
N ILE A 290 -5.52 29.83 -0.51
CA ILE A 290 -6.34 28.63 -0.66
C ILE A 290 -6.86 28.54 -2.10
N ILE A 291 -6.62 27.39 -2.74
CA ILE A 291 -7.30 26.98 -3.97
C ILE A 291 -8.25 25.83 -3.62
N ARG A 292 -9.52 25.96 -3.98
CA ARG A 292 -10.50 24.90 -3.82
C ARG A 292 -10.72 24.20 -5.15
N TYR A 293 -10.76 22.88 -5.11
CA TYR A 293 -10.95 22.10 -6.32
C TYR A 293 -11.76 20.84 -6.05
N ARG A 294 -12.24 20.21 -7.12
CA ARG A 294 -12.79 18.85 -7.08
C ARG A 294 -12.27 18.06 -8.26
N LYS A 295 -12.00 16.77 -8.04
CA LYS A 295 -11.52 15.83 -9.07
C LYS A 295 -12.66 14.91 -9.51
N GLY A 296 -12.81 14.74 -10.82
CA GLY A 296 -13.69 13.75 -11.43
C GLY A 296 -13.03 12.37 -11.53
N LYS A 297 -13.80 11.36 -11.91
CA LYS A 297 -13.28 10.02 -12.24
C LYS A 297 -12.30 10.09 -13.44
N SER A 298 -11.32 9.19 -13.44
CA SER A 298 -10.37 9.02 -14.54
C SER A 298 -10.98 8.19 -15.66
N LEU A 299 -10.79 8.62 -16.91
CA LEU A 299 -11.29 7.96 -18.12
C LEU A 299 -10.18 7.84 -19.17
N ILE A 300 -10.31 6.93 -20.13
CA ILE A 300 -9.37 6.77 -21.26
C ILE A 300 -9.57 7.86 -22.32
N THR A 301 -10.82 8.26 -22.53
CA THR A 301 -11.20 9.26 -23.54
C THR A 301 -10.84 10.67 -23.07
N ASP A 302 -10.43 11.53 -24.01
CA ASP A 302 -10.11 12.93 -23.74
C ASP A 302 -11.25 13.90 -24.05
N ASP A 303 -12.43 13.40 -24.45
CA ASP A 303 -13.58 14.25 -24.75
C ASP A 303 -14.05 15.04 -23.52
N PHE A 304 -13.99 16.37 -23.63
CA PHE A 304 -14.37 17.28 -22.56
C PHE A 304 -15.78 17.03 -22.03
N SER A 305 -16.75 16.79 -22.92
CA SER A 305 -18.15 16.66 -22.50
C SER A 305 -18.39 15.42 -21.63
N THR A 306 -17.64 14.36 -21.91
CA THR A 306 -17.66 13.10 -21.17
C THR A 306 -16.86 13.20 -19.87
N VAL A 307 -15.60 13.65 -19.94
CA VAL A 307 -14.68 13.70 -18.79
C VAL A 307 -15.13 14.72 -17.74
N CYS A 308 -15.57 15.90 -18.19
CA CYS A 308 -16.01 16.99 -17.32
C CYS A 308 -17.54 17.05 -17.13
N SER A 309 -18.25 15.95 -17.40
CA SER A 309 -19.67 15.81 -17.05
C SER A 309 -19.85 15.84 -15.53
N TRP A 310 -20.93 16.49 -15.05
CA TRP A 310 -21.25 16.53 -13.63
C TRP A 310 -21.45 15.15 -13.01
N ALA A 311 -21.83 14.14 -13.80
CA ALA A 311 -21.98 12.77 -13.35
C ALA A 311 -20.64 12.07 -13.00
N MET A 312 -19.50 12.62 -13.44
CA MET A 312 -18.19 12.05 -13.20
C MET A 312 -17.58 12.44 -11.84
N PHE A 313 -18.18 13.40 -11.14
CA PHE A 313 -17.73 13.77 -9.80
C PHE A 313 -18.39 12.85 -8.75
N PRO A 314 -17.60 12.17 -7.89
CA PRO A 314 -18.13 11.18 -6.95
C PRO A 314 -18.99 11.78 -5.83
N ASN A 315 -18.78 13.06 -5.50
CA ASN A 315 -19.53 13.77 -4.46
C ASN A 315 -20.87 14.28 -5.03
N LYS A 316 -21.99 13.76 -4.51
CA LYS A 316 -23.35 14.24 -4.85
C LYS A 316 -23.68 15.61 -4.25
N GLU A 317 -22.95 16.03 -3.22
CA GLU A 317 -23.12 17.32 -2.55
C GLU A 317 -22.28 18.40 -3.26
N GLN A 318 -22.93 19.47 -3.73
CA GLN A 318 -22.30 20.54 -4.53
C GLN A 318 -21.20 21.34 -3.79
N TRP A 319 -21.05 21.17 -2.48
CA TRP A 319 -20.24 22.01 -1.61
C TRP A 319 -18.96 21.34 -1.07
N ARG A 320 -18.70 20.06 -1.36
CA ARG A 320 -17.47 19.39 -0.91
C ARG A 320 -16.34 19.60 -1.92
N TYR A 321 -15.40 20.46 -1.55
CA TYR A 321 -14.16 20.73 -2.27
C TYR A 321 -12.96 20.30 -1.45
N ASP A 322 -11.94 19.81 -2.14
CA ASP A 322 -10.61 19.61 -1.61
C ASP A 322 -9.82 20.93 -1.67
N LEU A 323 -8.78 21.04 -0.85
CA LEU A 323 -8.02 22.28 -0.67
C LEU A 323 -6.54 22.06 -1.03
N PHE A 324 -6.01 23.02 -1.78
CA PHE A 324 -4.58 23.31 -1.83
C PHE A 324 -4.32 24.54 -0.98
N ILE A 325 -3.42 24.41 0.00
CA ILE A 325 -3.01 25.47 0.91
C ILE A 325 -1.59 25.90 0.52
N ASP A 326 -1.35 27.20 0.41
CA ASP A 326 -0.03 27.75 0.04
C ASP A 326 1.01 27.33 1.10
N ASP A 327 2.12 26.72 0.67
CA ASP A 327 3.18 26.20 1.57
C ASP A 327 3.91 27.36 2.29
N ASP A 328 3.98 28.52 1.65
CA ASP A 328 4.58 29.74 2.20
C ASP A 328 3.64 30.50 3.15
N CYS A 329 2.54 29.88 3.60
CA CYS A 329 1.65 30.51 4.58
C CYS A 329 2.20 30.27 5.99
N PRO A 330 2.80 31.26 6.67
CA PRO A 330 3.12 31.11 8.07
C PRO A 330 1.80 30.99 8.83
N MET A 331 1.49 29.78 9.27
CA MET A 331 0.46 29.55 10.27
C MET A 331 0.94 30.30 11.51
N TYR A 332 0.32 31.40 11.87
CA TYR A 332 0.50 31.97 13.19
C TYR A 332 -0.73 31.58 14.00
N PHE A 333 -0.54 31.22 15.26
CA PHE A 333 -1.65 31.22 16.20
C PHE A 333 -2.23 32.65 16.28
N ASP A 334 -3.48 32.80 16.78
CA ASP A 334 -4.12 34.12 16.95
C ASP A 334 -3.29 35.06 17.86
N ASP A 335 -2.36 34.52 18.63
CA ASP A 335 -1.39 35.27 19.46
C ASP A 335 -0.12 35.71 18.71
N GLY A 336 -0.01 35.41 17.40
CA GLY A 336 1.13 35.74 16.55
C GLY A 336 2.32 34.80 16.69
N SER A 337 2.20 33.69 17.43
CA SER A 337 3.29 32.72 17.59
C SER A 337 3.33 31.70 16.44
N ASP A 338 4.55 31.37 15.99
CA ASP A 338 4.84 30.38 14.95
C ASP A 338 4.80 28.96 15.57
N PRO A 339 3.86 28.08 15.17
CA PRO A 339 3.72 26.71 15.65
C PRO A 339 4.85 25.79 15.22
N TYR A 340 5.63 26.16 14.20
CA TYR A 340 6.72 25.34 13.65
C TYR A 340 8.09 25.79 14.12
N ARG A 341 8.18 26.86 14.93
CA ARG A 341 9.42 27.15 15.65
C ARG A 341 9.79 25.91 16.47
N PRO A 342 11.03 25.39 16.35
CA PRO A 342 11.48 24.31 17.21
C PRO A 342 11.26 24.77 18.65
N THR A 343 10.38 24.08 19.36
CA THR A 343 10.20 24.34 20.79
C THR A 343 11.55 24.06 21.43
N ALA A 344 12.29 25.13 21.74
CA ALA A 344 13.43 25.04 22.62
C ALA A 344 12.91 24.28 23.85
N GLN A 345 13.46 23.09 24.07
CA GLN A 345 12.99 22.08 25.00
C GLN A 345 12.32 22.71 26.23
N ALA A 346 11.00 22.84 26.19
CA ALA A 346 10.24 23.26 27.35
C ALA A 346 10.15 22.02 28.25
N VAL A 347 11.26 21.70 28.91
CA VAL A 347 11.24 20.80 30.05
C VAL A 347 10.43 21.53 31.12
N MET A 348 9.18 21.13 31.30
CA MET A 348 8.44 21.49 32.49
C MET A 348 9.12 20.80 33.67
N ILE A 349 10.06 21.50 34.31
CA ILE A 349 10.59 21.07 35.60
C ILE A 349 9.45 21.25 36.60
N LEU A 350 8.74 20.16 36.88
CA LEU A 350 7.90 20.08 38.07
C LEU A 350 8.85 20.07 39.28
N SER A 351 9.17 21.25 39.79
CA SER A 351 9.81 21.37 41.09
C SER A 351 8.84 20.83 42.14
N SER A 352 9.13 19.63 42.64
CA SER A 352 8.53 19.07 43.85
C SER A 352 8.83 20.00 45.02
N GLY A 353 7.96 20.99 45.22
CA GLY A 353 7.96 21.82 46.41
C GLY A 353 7.51 20.98 47.59
N VAL A 354 8.44 20.71 48.50
CA VAL A 354 8.19 20.16 49.83
C VAL A 354 7.09 20.99 50.50
N LEU A 355 5.89 20.42 50.65
CA LEU A 355 4.85 20.98 51.50
C LEU A 355 4.73 20.13 52.76
N ASN A 356 5.17 20.76 53.84
CA ASN A 356 5.15 20.29 55.21
C ASN A 356 3.81 19.70 55.64
N SER A 357 3.92 18.71 56.52
CA SER A 357 2.88 18.06 57.30
C SER A 357 1.96 19.07 57.99
N LEU A 358 0.76 19.31 57.45
CA LEU A 358 -0.42 19.82 58.17
C LEU A 358 -1.64 19.90 57.24
N ASN A 359 -2.01 18.82 56.52
CA ASN A 359 -3.31 18.79 55.85
C ASN A 359 -3.85 17.40 55.46
N VAL A 360 -3.78 16.43 56.37
CA VAL A 360 -4.41 15.11 56.16
C VAL A 360 -5.93 15.15 56.42
N TYR A 361 -6.40 15.99 57.35
CA TYR A 361 -7.81 16.06 57.71
C TYR A 361 -8.70 16.70 56.64
N LEU A 362 -8.21 17.71 55.90
CA LEU A 362 -9.02 18.37 54.87
C LEU A 362 -9.18 17.51 53.59
N LYS A 363 -8.21 16.63 53.30
CA LYS A 363 -8.28 15.70 52.17
C LYS A 363 -9.25 14.54 52.41
N CYS A 364 -9.35 14.02 53.63
CA CYS A 364 -10.34 12.99 53.97
C CYS A 364 -11.78 13.52 53.90
N PHE A 365 -12.03 14.77 54.32
CA PHE A 365 -13.37 15.36 54.27
C PHE A 365 -13.87 15.58 52.83
N LEU A 366 -12.97 15.97 51.91
CA LEU A 366 -13.31 16.14 50.49
C LEU A 366 -13.60 14.81 49.79
N LEU A 367 -12.83 13.76 50.08
CA LEU A 367 -13.04 12.43 49.49
C LEU A 367 -14.36 11.78 49.95
N VAL A 368 -14.73 11.93 51.22
CA VAL A 368 -16.01 11.39 51.74
C VAL A 368 -17.22 12.11 51.12
N ASN A 369 -17.15 13.42 50.91
CA ASN A 369 -18.24 14.16 50.27
C ASN A 369 -18.37 13.84 48.78
N ILE A 370 -17.25 13.59 48.08
CA ILE A 370 -17.28 13.16 46.67
C ILE A 370 -17.87 11.75 46.54
N LEU A 371 -17.52 10.82 47.45
CA LEU A 371 -18.10 9.47 47.46
C LEU A 371 -19.61 9.47 47.79
N LEU A 372 -20.06 10.33 48.72
CA LEU A 372 -21.49 10.49 49.03
C LEU A 372 -22.28 11.12 47.86
N ALA A 373 -21.65 12.02 47.10
CA ALA A 373 -22.28 12.58 45.90
C ALA A 373 -22.42 11.53 44.78
N ILE A 374 -21.41 10.67 44.59
CA ILE A 374 -21.45 9.60 43.58
C ILE A 374 -22.51 8.54 43.93
N MET A 375 -22.66 8.18 45.21
CA MET A 375 -23.69 7.21 45.64
C MET A 375 -25.13 7.72 45.48
N LYS A 376 -25.36 9.04 45.53
CA LYS A 376 -26.71 9.61 45.30
C LYS A 376 -27.11 9.64 43.82
N VAL A 377 -26.16 9.63 42.89
CA VAL A 377 -26.45 9.66 41.44
C VAL A 377 -26.85 8.28 40.91
N THR A 378 -26.48 7.19 41.60
CA THR A 378 -26.78 5.81 41.18
C THR A 378 -28.15 5.27 41.64
N GLN A 379 -29.01 6.06 42.30
CA GLN A 379 -30.37 5.64 42.67
C GLN A 379 -31.49 6.16 41.75
N HIS A 380 -31.14 6.90 40.70
CA HIS A 380 -32.07 7.27 39.63
C HIS A 380 -31.47 6.98 38.25
N TRP A 381 -31.18 5.70 38.00
CA TRP A 381 -31.20 5.05 36.68
C TRP A 381 -31.63 3.60 36.84
#